data_AF-A0A2N0L8L1-F1
#
_entry.id   AF-A0A2N0L8L1-F1
#
_cell.length_a   1.000
_cell.length_b   1.000
_cell.length_c   1.000
_cell.angle_alpha   90.00
_cell.angle_beta   90.00
_cell.angle_gamma   90.00
#
_symmetry.space_group_name_H-M   'P 1'
#
loop_
_entity.id
_entity.type
_entity.pdbx_description
1 polymer ?
#
loop_
_entity_poly.entity_id
_entity_poly.type
_entity_poly.pdbx_seq_one_letter_code
_entity_poly.pdbx_strand_id
1 'polypeptide(L)'
;MATWDDHITEEQANLIKECALFFVATADPELKSGSNGEGAINMSPKGGVPLHVIGPNRIAYLDYVGSGNETARHSNNGGPITVMVCSFEGEMRRLSACTDKASPCPQRSHR
;
A
#
# COMPACT_ATOMS: atom_id res chain seq x y z
N MET A 1 -18.47 -12.13 -7.07
CA MET A 1 -17.15 -12.64 -7.49
C MET A 1 -16.23 -11.44 -7.62
N ALA A 2 -14.99 -11.50 -7.13
CA ALA A 2 -14.06 -10.38 -7.26
C ALA A 2 -13.61 -10.23 -8.72
N THR A 3 -13.55 -8.98 -9.20
CA THR A 3 -13.00 -8.63 -10.52
C THR A 3 -11.52 -8.28 -10.35
N TRP A 4 -10.72 -8.60 -11.36
CA TRP A 4 -9.29 -8.33 -11.38
C TRP A 4 -8.97 -7.53 -12.64
N ASP A 5 -8.33 -6.38 -12.44
CA ASP A 5 -7.87 -5.49 -13.50
C ASP A 5 -6.34 -5.43 -13.49
N ASP A 6 -5.72 -5.32 -14.66
CA ASP A 6 -4.27 -5.16 -14.82
C ASP A 6 -3.81 -3.70 -14.65
N HIS A 7 -4.77 -2.79 -14.49
CA HIS A 7 -4.56 -1.38 -14.26
C HIS A 7 -5.67 -0.76 -13.40
N ILE A 8 -5.37 0.40 -12.83
CA ILE A 8 -6.31 1.21 -12.07
C ILE A 8 -7.29 1.85 -13.05
N THR A 9 -8.55 1.43 -12.98
CA THR A 9 -9.63 1.99 -13.80
C THR A 9 -10.01 3.39 -13.32
N GLU A 10 -10.74 4.16 -14.15
CA GLU A 10 -11.21 5.50 -13.73
C GLU A 10 -12.13 5.43 -12.50
N GLU A 11 -12.99 4.42 -12.40
CA GLU A 11 -13.84 4.19 -11.23
C GLU A 11 -13.00 3.95 -9.97
N GLN A 12 -11.99 3.08 -10.06
CA GLN A 12 -11.06 2.82 -8.96
C GLN A 12 -10.24 4.05 -8.59
N ALA A 13 -9.77 4.81 -9.57
CA ALA A 13 -9.03 6.05 -9.34
C ALA A 13 -9.87 7.10 -8.61
N ASN A 14 -11.16 7.20 -8.93
CA ASN A 14 -12.07 8.11 -8.23
C ASN A 14 -12.34 7.65 -6.79
N LEU A 15 -12.54 6.35 -6.57
CA LEU A 15 -12.67 5.79 -5.22
C LEU A 15 -11.41 6.02 -4.37
N ILE A 16 -10.22 5.89 -4.97
CA ILE A 16 -8.94 6.16 -4.30
C ILE A 16 -8.85 7.63 -3.84
N LYS A 17 -9.31 8.58 -4.67
CA LYS A 17 -9.26 10.02 -4.34
C LYS A 17 -10.18 10.40 -3.17
N GLU A 18 -11.31 9.72 -3.03
CA GLU A 18 -12.29 9.97 -1.97
C GLU A 18 -11.96 9.23 -0.66
N CYS A 19 -11.01 8.29 -0.72
CA CYS A 19 -10.66 7.47 0.43
C CYS A 19 -9.80 8.23 1.45
N ALA A 20 -10.31 8.36 2.67
CA ALA A 20 -9.59 8.98 3.79
C ALA A 20 -8.66 8.01 4.55
N LEU A 21 -8.83 6.69 4.37
CA LEU A 21 -8.13 5.65 5.11
C LEU A 21 -7.83 4.43 4.22
N PHE A 22 -6.55 4.06 4.13
CA PHE A 22 -6.08 2.87 3.43
C PHE A 22 -5.12 2.07 4.32
N PHE A 23 -4.96 0.78 4.03
CA PHE A 23 -4.02 -0.08 4.72
C PHE A 23 -2.87 -0.45 3.79
N VAL A 24 -1.65 -0.40 4.32
CA VAL A 24 -0.45 -0.86 3.61
C VAL A 24 0.04 -2.12 4.30
N ALA A 25 0.07 -3.23 3.58
CA ALA A 25 0.62 -4.50 4.01
C ALA A 25 1.92 -4.78 3.26
N THR A 26 2.96 -5.18 3.98
CA THR A 26 4.27 -5.52 3.43
C THR A 26 4.78 -6.80 4.08
N ALA A 27 5.54 -7.58 3.33
CA ALA A 27 6.24 -8.75 3.85
C ALA A 27 7.70 -8.71 3.41
N ASP A 28 8.61 -8.96 4.33
CA ASP A 28 10.02 -9.15 4.00
C ASP A 28 10.26 -10.58 3.48
N PRO A 29 10.73 -10.76 2.24
CA PRO A 29 10.94 -12.08 1.68
C PRO A 29 12.12 -12.84 2.31
N GLU A 30 13.04 -12.15 2.98
CA GLU A 30 14.25 -12.76 3.56
C GLU A 30 14.10 -13.10 5.05
N LEU A 31 13.06 -12.59 5.71
CA LEU A 31 12.77 -12.94 7.09
C LEU A 31 12.18 -14.33 7.19
N LYS A 32 12.90 -15.21 7.87
CA LYS A 32 12.40 -16.54 8.22
C LYS A 32 11.09 -16.38 8.98
N SER A 33 10.07 -17.10 8.52
CA SER A 33 8.89 -17.37 9.32
C SER A 33 9.31 -17.83 10.72
N GLY A 34 8.72 -17.26 11.76
CA GLY A 34 8.94 -17.66 13.15
C GLY A 34 8.69 -19.14 13.37
N SER A 35 8.93 -19.63 14.59
CA SER A 35 8.80 -21.07 14.93
C SER A 35 7.44 -21.70 14.58
N ASN A 36 6.41 -20.87 14.36
CA ASN A 36 5.05 -21.27 14.01
C ASN A 36 4.67 -20.99 12.53
N GLY A 37 5.62 -20.61 11.66
CA GLY A 37 5.33 -20.26 10.26
C GLY A 37 4.95 -18.79 10.01
N GLU A 38 4.91 -17.96 11.05
CA GLU A 38 4.55 -16.54 10.99
C GLU A 38 5.66 -15.69 10.33
N GLY A 39 5.45 -15.20 9.11
CA GLY A 39 6.36 -14.24 8.48
C GLY A 39 6.30 -12.86 9.14
N ALA A 40 7.37 -12.06 9.00
CA ALA A 40 7.37 -10.66 9.44
C ALA A 40 6.50 -9.81 8.49
N ILE A 41 5.20 -9.86 8.70
CA ILE A 41 4.22 -9.05 7.99
C ILE A 41 4.02 -7.76 8.79
N ASN A 42 4.18 -6.62 8.12
CA ASN A 42 3.77 -5.33 8.66
C ASN A 42 2.48 -4.91 7.96
N MET A 43 1.44 -4.60 8.73
CA MET A 43 0.18 -4.05 8.24
C MET A 43 -0.13 -2.78 9.01
N SER A 44 -0.28 -1.67 8.31
CA SER A 44 -0.46 -0.36 8.92
C SER A 44 -1.64 0.40 8.31
N PRO A 45 -2.57 0.91 9.13
CA PRO A 45 -3.51 1.92 8.66
C PRO A 45 -2.75 3.22 8.35
N LYS A 46 -3.09 3.85 7.23
CA LYS A 46 -2.57 5.14 6.78
C LYS A 46 -3.76 6.03 6.43
N GLY A 47 -3.70 7.29 6.81
CA GLY A 47 -4.76 8.25 6.58
C GLY A 47 -4.26 9.68 6.78
N GLY A 48 -5.13 10.66 6.55
CA GLY A 48 -4.84 12.09 6.69
C GLY A 48 -4.16 12.71 5.47
N VAL A 49 -3.23 12.00 4.82
CA VAL A 49 -2.74 12.36 3.47
C VAL A 49 -3.34 11.39 2.44
N PRO A 50 -3.94 11.89 1.35
CA PRO A 50 -4.54 11.03 0.34
C PRO A 50 -3.53 10.11 -0.36
N LEU A 51 -4.02 8.97 -0.82
CA LEU A 51 -3.30 8.14 -1.77
C LEU A 51 -3.38 8.78 -3.17
N HIS A 52 -2.24 8.97 -3.83
CA HIS A 52 -2.18 9.60 -5.14
C HIS A 52 -2.01 8.55 -6.24
N VAL A 53 -2.89 8.55 -7.25
CA VAL A 53 -2.68 7.79 -8.50
C VAL A 53 -1.78 8.63 -9.42
N ILE A 54 -0.60 8.11 -9.75
CA ILE A 54 0.41 8.80 -10.58
C ILE A 54 0.65 8.12 -11.94
N GLY A 55 -0.11 7.08 -12.23
CA GLY A 55 -0.10 6.35 -13.50
C GLY A 55 -1.08 5.19 -13.46
N PRO A 56 -1.27 4.48 -14.59
CA PRO A 56 -2.26 3.39 -14.69
C PRO A 56 -2.00 2.28 -13.67
N ASN A 57 -0.73 1.99 -13.35
CA ASN A 57 -0.35 0.94 -12.40
C ASN A 57 0.53 1.51 -11.29
N ARG A 58 0.35 2.79 -10.94
CA ARG A 58 1.26 3.49 -10.03
C ARG A 58 0.51 4.36 -9.07
N ILE A 59 0.79 4.14 -7.79
CA ILE A 59 0.28 4.93 -6.68
C ILE A 59 1.45 5.47 -5.84
N ALA A 60 1.24 6.60 -5.20
CA ALA A 60 2.16 7.20 -4.25
C ALA A 60 1.42 7.51 -2.96
N TYR A 61 1.99 7.09 -1.83
CA TYR A 61 1.53 7.47 -0.50
C TYR A 61 2.69 8.03 0.31
N LEU A 62 2.37 8.87 1.29
CA LEU A 62 3.36 9.38 2.22
C LEU A 62 3.48 8.43 3.41
N ASP A 63 4.69 7.98 3.69
CA ASP A 63 4.96 7.21 4.90
C ASP A 63 5.38 8.14 6.05
N TYR A 64 4.75 7.94 7.21
CA TYR A 64 5.05 8.72 8.42
C TYR A 64 6.03 7.97 9.32
N VAL A 65 6.71 8.72 10.18
CA VAL A 65 7.62 8.18 11.20
C VAL A 65 6.88 7.18 12.10
N GLY A 66 7.46 6.00 12.33
CA GLY A 66 6.83 4.89 13.05
C GLY A 66 6.83 3.61 12.22
N SER A 67 5.65 3.00 12.02
CA SER A 67 5.51 1.75 11.24
C SER A 67 5.93 1.85 9.78
N GLY A 68 6.13 3.07 9.27
CA GLY A 68 6.73 3.30 7.96
C GLY A 68 8.18 2.83 7.82
N ASN A 69 8.92 2.76 8.92
CA ASN A 69 10.32 2.31 8.88
C ASN A 69 10.41 0.79 8.60
N GLU A 70 9.41 0.02 9.04
CA GLU A 70 9.32 -1.40 8.75
C GLU A 70 8.86 -1.65 7.31
N THR A 71 7.89 -0.86 6.82
CA THR A 71 7.52 -0.83 5.39
C THR A 71 8.71 -0.51 4.49
N ALA A 72 9.52 0.50 4.84
CA ALA A 72 10.71 0.87 4.08
C ALA A 72 11.76 -0.24 4.06
N ARG A 73 11.96 -0.94 5.18
CA ARG A 73 12.85 -2.11 5.24
C ARG A 73 12.37 -3.24 4.32
N HIS A 74 11.08 -3.59 4.39
CA HIS A 74 10.50 -4.65 3.56
C HIS A 74 10.57 -4.29 2.06
N SER A 75 10.33 -3.00 1.73
CA SER A 75 10.43 -2.49 0.35
C SER A 75 11.86 -2.51 -0.17
N ASN A 76 12.86 -2.12 0.64
CA ASN A 76 14.27 -2.14 0.26
C ASN A 76 14.76 -3.57 -0.05
N ASN A 77 14.21 -4.57 0.63
CA ASN A 77 14.49 -5.98 0.36
C ASN A 77 13.67 -6.53 -0.83
N GLY A 78 12.93 -5.68 -1.54
CA GLY A 78 12.13 -6.07 -2.70
C GLY A 78 10.87 -6.86 -2.34
N GLY A 79 10.37 -6.72 -1.12
CA GLY A 79 9.14 -7.35 -0.66
C GLY A 79 7.89 -6.86 -1.41
N PRO A 80 6.84 -7.70 -1.53
CA PRO A 80 5.56 -7.27 -2.09
C PRO A 80 4.89 -6.25 -1.17
N ILE A 81 4.22 -5.28 -1.79
CA ILE A 81 3.29 -4.37 -1.10
C ILE A 81 1.87 -4.60 -1.61
N THR A 82 0.94 -4.71 -0.66
CA THR A 82 -0.49 -4.69 -0.95
C THR A 82 -1.11 -3.49 -0.26
N VAL A 83 -1.82 -2.66 -1.03
CA VAL A 83 -2.58 -1.52 -0.55
C VAL A 83 -4.06 -1.86 -0.62
N MET A 84 -4.75 -1.73 0.50
CA MET A 84 -6.20 -1.92 0.61
C MET A 84 -6.87 -0.57 0.88
N VAL A 85 -7.75 -0.17 -0.02
CA VAL A 85 -8.45 1.11 0.01
C VAL A 85 -9.87 0.88 0.54
N CYS A 86 -10.29 1.67 1.52
CA CYS A 86 -11.61 1.56 2.15
C CYS A 86 -12.44 2.82 1.91
N SER A 87 -13.52 2.70 1.13
CA SER A 87 -14.53 3.76 1.05
C SER A 87 -15.63 3.52 2.09
N PHE A 88 -15.89 4.53 2.92
CA PHE A 88 -16.92 4.50 3.97
C PHE A 88 -18.13 5.39 3.63
N GLU A 89 -18.03 6.19 2.57
CA GLU A 89 -19.06 7.14 2.13
C GLU A 89 -19.60 6.79 0.74
N GLY A 90 -20.88 7.11 0.49
CA GLY A 90 -21.56 6.87 -0.79
C GLY A 90 -22.13 5.45 -1.00
N GLU A 91 -22.74 5.25 -2.16
CA GLU A 91 -23.31 3.95 -2.62
C GLU A 91 -22.21 2.91 -2.91
N MET A 92 -20.95 3.36 -2.98
CA MET A 92 -19.78 2.56 -3.33
C MET A 92 -19.07 2.02 -2.08
N ARG A 93 -19.75 1.16 -1.33
CA ARG A 93 -19.14 0.35 -0.24
C ARG A 93 -18.30 -0.78 -0.83
N ARG A 94 -17.17 -0.44 -1.46
CA ARG A 94 -16.24 -1.40 -2.05
C ARG A 94 -14.87 -1.32 -1.40
N LEU A 95 -14.30 -2.51 -1.22
CA LEU A 95 -12.92 -2.71 -0.84
C LEU A 95 -12.12 -2.95 -2.14
N SER A 96 -11.09 -2.15 -2.40
CA SER A 96 -10.18 -2.38 -3.51
C SER A 96 -8.79 -2.71 -2.99
N ALA A 97 -8.14 -3.71 -3.57
CA ALA A 97 -6.78 -4.11 -3.22
C ALA A 97 -5.88 -3.98 -4.46
N CYS A 98 -4.82 -3.20 -4.34
CA CYS A 98 -3.78 -3.08 -5.36
C CYS A 98 -2.51 -3.74 -4.83
N THR A 99 -1.92 -4.66 -5.58
CA THR A 99 -0.65 -5.31 -5.21
C THR A 99 0.42 -4.93 -6.20
N ASP A 100 1.54 -4.41 -5.71
CA ASP A 100 2.68 -4.05 -6.55
C ASP A 100 4.02 -4.26 -5.80
N LYS A 101 5.12 -4.24 -6.54
CA LYS A 101 6.49 -4.18 -5.99
C LYS A 101 6.80 -2.73 -5.62
N ALA A 102 6.95 -2.45 -4.34
CA ALA A 102 7.27 -1.09 -3.94
C ALA A 102 8.72 -0.72 -4.28
N SER A 103 8.85 0.50 -4.77
CA SER A 103 10.13 1.16 -4.99
C SER A 103 10.28 2.26 -3.95
N PRO A 104 11.38 2.32 -3.19
CA PRO A 104 11.62 3.43 -2.28
C PRO A 104 11.70 4.75 -3.07
N CYS A 105 11.08 5.81 -2.56
CA CYS A 105 11.40 7.15 -3.03
C CYS A 105 12.88 7.43 -2.69
N PRO A 106 13.71 7.91 -3.64
CA PRO A 106 15.10 8.25 -3.34
C PRO A 106 15.13 9.25 -2.19
N GLN A 107 15.63 8.84 -1.02
CA GLN A 107 15.79 9.75 0.10
C GLN A 107 16.80 10.82 -0.33
N ARG A 108 16.32 12.06 -0.43
CA ARG A 108 17.17 13.21 -0.77
C ARG A 108 18.22 13.31 0.32
N SER A 109 19.48 13.02 0.01
CA SER A 109 20.58 13.19 0.96
C SER A 109 20.64 14.67 1.31
N HIS A 110 20.17 15.04 2.50
CA HIS A 110 20.47 16.34 3.07
C HIS A 110 21.97 16.35 3.40
N ARG A 111 22.75 16.92 2.49
CA ARG A 111 24.00 17.60 2.83
C ARG A 111 23.66 19.05 3.15
#